data_AF-A0A8H3ZUP5-F1
#
_entry.id   AF-A0A8H3ZUP5-F1
#
_cell.length_a   1.000
_cell.length_b   1.000
_cell.length_c   1.000
_cell.angle_alpha   90.00
_cell.angle_beta   90.00
_cell.angle_gamma   90.00
#
_symmetry.space_group_name_H-M   'P 1'
#
loop_
_entity.id
_entity.type
_entity.pdbx_description
1 polymer ?
#
loop_
_entity_poly.entity_id
_entity_poly.type
_entity_poly.pdbx_seq_one_letter_code
_entity_poly.pdbx_strand_id
1 'polypeptide(L)'
;MAQVNQNIYKYETNTYPQNPIIIYKSPCQTLRYKIISEGKYPPESKLLYTKKPKAYKIPNKYIVQTSYGKEKNQKMVTCLISYYGGKAKFRVVYSDKSADYVESKESPSAAANLYQKIIEQKIKKNLNKENQKKTSATKWNGVLLFGLQLQQIKDIREIKQVNR
;
A
#
# COMPACT_ATOMS: atom_id res chain seq x y z
N MET A 1 23.29 28.47 -20.83
CA MET A 1 23.10 27.65 -19.61
C MET A 1 21.78 26.91 -19.75
N ALA A 2 21.81 25.61 -20.06
CA ALA A 2 20.59 24.83 -20.22
C ALA A 2 20.03 24.46 -18.83
N GLN A 3 18.79 24.88 -18.55
CA GLN A 3 18.03 24.39 -17.39
C GLN A 3 17.84 22.88 -17.55
N VAL A 4 18.38 22.11 -16.60
CA VAL A 4 18.17 20.67 -16.49
C VAL A 4 16.69 20.43 -16.17
N ASN A 5 15.93 20.00 -17.17
CA ASN A 5 14.61 19.40 -16.98
C ASN A 5 14.78 18.13 -16.13
N GLN A 6 14.59 18.25 -14.81
CA GLN A 6 14.49 17.10 -13.91
C GLN A 6 13.25 16.30 -14.29
N ASN A 7 13.44 15.30 -15.14
CA ASN A 7 12.38 14.44 -15.64
C ASN A 7 11.58 13.81 -14.49
N ILE A 8 10.31 14.19 -14.40
CA ILE A 8 9.34 13.91 -13.32
C ILE A 8 8.75 12.50 -13.53
N TYR A 9 9.55 11.44 -13.43
CA TYR A 9 9.05 10.08 -13.66
C TYR A 9 8.87 9.29 -12.37
N LYS A 10 7.70 8.68 -12.26
CA LYS A 10 7.42 7.59 -11.32
C LYS A 10 7.91 6.31 -11.97
N TYR A 11 8.77 5.57 -11.30
CA TYR A 11 9.30 4.32 -11.84
C TYR A 11 9.50 3.28 -10.75
N GLU A 12 9.51 2.02 -11.18
CA GLU A 12 9.79 0.86 -10.35
C GLU A 12 11.18 0.34 -10.71
N THR A 13 11.96 -0.02 -9.70
CA THR A 13 13.23 -0.72 -9.88
C THR A 13 13.13 -2.14 -9.34
N ASN A 14 14.13 -2.94 -9.72
CA ASN A 14 14.20 -4.40 -9.57
C ASN A 14 13.25 -5.12 -10.52
N THR A 15 13.62 -6.32 -10.93
CA THR A 15 12.82 -7.16 -11.82
C THR A 15 12.06 -8.19 -10.98
N TYR A 16 10.77 -7.98 -10.80
CA TYR A 16 9.85 -8.96 -10.23
C TYR A 16 9.35 -9.85 -11.39
N PRO A 17 9.28 -11.20 -11.25
CA PRO A 17 9.32 -11.95 -10.00
C PRO A 17 10.71 -12.41 -9.52
N GLN A 18 11.81 -12.12 -10.24
CA GLN A 18 13.16 -12.56 -9.87
C GLN A 18 13.59 -12.01 -8.49
N ASN A 19 13.19 -10.79 -8.18
CA ASN A 19 13.37 -10.17 -6.87
C ASN A 19 12.00 -9.86 -6.25
N PRO A 20 11.65 -10.41 -5.06
CA PRO A 20 10.37 -10.16 -4.41
C PRO A 20 10.23 -8.71 -3.89
N ILE A 21 11.29 -7.91 -3.94
CA ILE A 21 11.30 -6.52 -3.50
C ILE A 21 11.16 -5.61 -4.71
N ILE A 22 10.17 -4.73 -4.67
CA ILE A 22 9.99 -3.65 -5.66
C ILE A 22 10.23 -2.32 -4.96
N ILE A 23 11.10 -1.49 -5.53
CA ILE A 23 11.30 -0.12 -5.05
C ILE A 23 10.56 0.82 -6.00
N TYR A 24 9.60 1.54 -5.46
CA TYR A 24 8.85 2.56 -6.17
C TYR A 24 9.40 3.93 -5.83
N LYS A 25 9.88 4.65 -6.84
CA LYS A 25 10.37 6.02 -6.70
C LYS A 25 9.36 6.98 -7.29
N SER A 26 9.08 8.03 -6.53
CA SER A 26 8.27 9.17 -6.97
C SER A 26 8.96 10.47 -6.53
N PRO A 27 8.64 11.62 -7.14
CA PRO A 27 9.32 12.88 -6.82
C PRO A 27 9.30 13.23 -5.32
N CYS A 28 8.27 12.81 -4.59
CA CYS A 28 8.09 13.15 -3.18
C CYS A 28 8.54 12.04 -2.21
N GLN A 29 8.69 10.79 -2.67
CA GLN A 29 8.97 9.67 -1.77
C GLN A 29 9.46 8.42 -2.51
N THR A 30 10.27 7.64 -1.79
CA THR A 30 10.67 6.28 -2.16
C THR A 30 9.97 5.29 -1.24
N LEU A 31 9.27 4.32 -1.81
CA LEU A 31 8.59 3.25 -1.10
C LEU A 31 9.18 1.90 -1.49
N ARG A 32 9.47 1.08 -0.49
CA ARG A 32 9.91 -0.31 -0.65
C ARG A 32 8.73 -1.24 -0.38
N TYR A 33 8.48 -2.12 -1.31
CA TYR A 33 7.48 -3.18 -1.21
C TYR A 33 8.19 -4.52 -1.23
N LYS A 34 7.85 -5.40 -0.30
CA LYS A 34 8.23 -6.82 -0.35
C LYS A 34 6.95 -7.62 -0.60
N ILE A 35 6.87 -8.24 -1.76
CA ILE A 35 5.70 -9.01 -2.19
C ILE A 35 5.79 -10.38 -1.53
N ILE A 36 4.83 -10.68 -0.66
CA ILE A 36 4.73 -11.98 0.01
C ILE A 36 3.82 -12.89 -0.80
N SER A 37 2.72 -12.36 -1.31
CA SER A 37 1.85 -13.03 -2.26
C SER A 37 1.26 -12.01 -3.21
N GLU A 38 1.45 -12.19 -4.51
CA GLU A 38 0.92 -11.30 -5.53
C GLU A 38 -0.62 -11.42 -5.68
N GLY A 39 -1.23 -12.50 -5.21
CA GLY A 39 -2.66 -12.73 -5.37
C GLY A 39 -3.09 -12.85 -6.85
N LYS A 40 -4.39 -12.88 -7.10
CA LYS A 40 -4.98 -12.98 -8.46
C LYS A 40 -6.18 -12.06 -8.57
N TYR A 41 -6.44 -11.47 -9.74
CA TYR A 41 -7.72 -10.78 -9.90
C TYR A 41 -8.87 -11.79 -9.90
N PRO A 42 -9.98 -11.49 -9.20
CA PRO A 42 -11.21 -12.25 -9.35
C PRO A 42 -11.71 -12.30 -10.80
N PRO A 43 -12.67 -13.20 -11.12
CA PRO A 43 -13.41 -13.13 -12.38
C PRO A 43 -14.04 -11.74 -12.58
N GLU A 44 -14.21 -11.31 -13.83
CA GLU A 44 -14.68 -9.96 -14.17
C GLU A 44 -15.98 -9.58 -13.45
N SER A 45 -16.93 -10.53 -13.32
CA SER A 45 -18.20 -10.32 -12.61
C SER A 45 -18.07 -9.96 -11.13
N LYS A 46 -16.90 -10.22 -10.52
CA LYS A 46 -16.59 -9.93 -9.11
C LYS A 46 -15.39 -8.99 -8.95
N LEU A 47 -14.86 -8.47 -10.05
CA LEU A 47 -13.67 -7.61 -10.04
C LEU A 47 -14.03 -6.21 -9.54
N LEU A 48 -13.29 -5.76 -8.53
CA LEU A 48 -13.48 -4.43 -7.93
C LEU A 48 -12.32 -3.52 -8.33
N TYR A 49 -12.60 -2.22 -8.28
CA TYR A 49 -11.64 -1.17 -8.63
C TYR A 49 -11.54 -0.13 -7.52
N THR A 50 -10.37 0.51 -7.40
CA THR A 50 -10.24 1.71 -6.57
C THR A 50 -11.01 2.88 -7.17
N LYS A 51 -11.32 3.90 -6.35
CA LYS A 51 -12.04 5.09 -6.80
C LYS A 51 -11.25 5.87 -7.89
N LYS A 52 -11.98 6.51 -8.80
CA LYS A 52 -11.46 7.47 -9.80
C LYS A 52 -10.71 8.63 -9.09
N PRO A 53 -9.76 9.33 -9.75
CA PRO A 53 -9.47 9.32 -11.20
C PRO A 53 -8.62 8.14 -11.68
N LYS A 54 -7.79 7.53 -10.82
CA LYS A 54 -7.01 6.33 -11.17
C LYS A 54 -7.61 5.09 -10.53
N ALA A 55 -8.28 4.29 -11.35
CA ALA A 55 -8.91 3.04 -10.94
C ALA A 55 -7.95 1.86 -11.14
N TYR A 56 -7.58 1.20 -10.05
CA TYR A 56 -6.71 0.02 -10.03
C TYR A 56 -7.54 -1.22 -9.72
N LYS A 57 -7.32 -2.31 -10.46
CA LYS A 57 -7.93 -3.62 -10.21
C LYS A 57 -7.51 -4.12 -8.82
N ILE A 58 -8.47 -4.59 -8.03
CA ILE A 58 -8.22 -5.09 -6.68
C ILE A 58 -7.97 -6.62 -6.74
N PRO A 59 -6.79 -7.11 -6.32
CA PRO A 59 -6.48 -8.53 -6.31
C PRO A 59 -7.05 -9.24 -5.07
N ASN A 60 -7.35 -10.53 -5.20
CA ASN A 60 -7.68 -11.41 -4.09
C ASN A 60 -6.44 -12.17 -3.60
N LYS A 61 -6.40 -12.48 -2.29
CA LYS A 61 -5.30 -13.18 -1.60
C LYS A 61 -3.94 -12.49 -1.80
N TYR A 62 -3.95 -11.16 -1.84
CA TYR A 62 -2.73 -10.37 -2.02
C TYR A 62 -2.15 -9.97 -0.66
N ILE A 63 -0.84 -10.10 -0.50
CA ILE A 63 -0.10 -9.79 0.72
C ILE A 63 1.19 -9.06 0.34
N VAL A 64 1.36 -7.86 0.90
CA VAL A 64 2.55 -7.03 0.68
C VAL A 64 3.02 -6.41 1.98
N GLN A 65 4.33 -6.38 2.16
CA GLN A 65 4.97 -5.58 3.19
C GLN A 65 5.43 -4.26 2.58
N THR A 66 4.94 -3.15 3.12
CA THR A 66 5.23 -1.80 2.60
C THR A 66 5.95 -0.98 3.65
N SER A 67 7.03 -0.31 3.23
CA SER A 67 7.75 0.65 4.05
C SER A 67 7.01 1.98 4.16
N TYR A 68 6.99 2.61 5.33
CA TYR A 68 6.46 3.95 5.53
C TYR A 68 7.30 4.74 6.55
N GLY A 69 7.17 6.07 6.53
CA GLY A 69 7.96 6.96 7.38
C GLY A 69 9.21 7.50 6.68
N LYS A 70 9.95 8.36 7.38
CA LYS A 70 11.21 8.94 6.87
C LYS A 70 12.33 7.91 6.99
N GLU A 71 13.35 8.04 6.14
CA GLU A 71 14.48 7.10 6.00
C GLU A 71 15.05 6.60 7.33
N LYS A 72 15.35 7.49 8.29
CA LYS A 72 15.89 7.13 9.62
C LYS A 72 14.91 6.39 10.55
N ASN A 73 13.60 6.47 10.29
CA ASN A 73 12.53 5.89 11.10
C ASN A 73 11.57 5.07 10.23
N GLN A 74 12.09 4.46 9.17
CA GLN A 74 11.29 3.69 8.24
C GLN A 74 10.76 2.45 8.95
N LYS A 75 9.45 2.30 8.94
CA LYS A 75 8.74 1.16 9.53
C LYS A 75 8.13 0.33 8.41
N MET A 76 7.89 -0.95 8.69
CA MET A 76 7.23 -1.87 7.77
C MET A 76 5.82 -2.17 8.29
N VAL A 77 4.84 -2.20 7.38
CA VAL A 77 3.49 -2.71 7.65
C VAL A 77 3.13 -3.80 6.66
N THR A 78 2.40 -4.80 7.13
CA THR A 78 1.87 -5.85 6.26
C THR A 78 0.44 -5.51 5.89
N CYS A 79 0.19 -5.38 4.59
CA CYS A 79 -1.11 -5.10 4.00
C CYS A 79 -1.64 -6.36 3.33
N LEU A 80 -2.92 -6.70 3.58
CA LEU A 80 -3.56 -7.88 3.02
C LEU A 80 -4.89 -7.51 2.35
N ILE A 81 -5.16 -8.13 1.21
CA ILE A 81 -6.44 -8.03 0.52
C ILE A 81 -7.04 -9.42 0.34
N SER A 82 -8.27 -9.57 0.82
CA SER A 82 -9.04 -10.80 0.69
C SER A 82 -10.45 -10.50 0.21
N TYR A 83 -11.06 -11.44 -0.51
CA TYR A 83 -12.45 -11.34 -0.94
C TYR A 83 -13.33 -12.27 -0.12
N TYR A 84 -14.48 -11.78 0.33
CA TYR A 84 -15.51 -12.56 0.99
C TYR A 84 -16.89 -12.11 0.50
N GLY A 85 -17.69 -13.03 -0.04
CA GLY A 85 -19.03 -12.70 -0.56
C GLY A 85 -19.04 -11.61 -1.63
N GLY A 86 -18.05 -11.61 -2.54
CA GLY A 86 -17.94 -10.60 -3.60
C GLY A 86 -17.42 -9.23 -3.15
N LYS A 87 -17.12 -9.04 -1.87
CA LYS A 87 -16.58 -7.79 -1.31
C LYS A 87 -15.11 -7.94 -0.95
N ALA A 88 -14.30 -6.94 -1.28
CA ALA A 88 -12.91 -6.87 -0.83
C ALA A 88 -12.83 -6.41 0.64
N LYS A 89 -11.95 -7.04 1.39
CA LYS A 89 -11.53 -6.65 2.75
C LYS A 89 -10.07 -6.24 2.71
N PHE A 90 -9.80 -5.05 3.20
CA PHE A 90 -8.47 -4.45 3.27
C PHE A 90 -7.99 -4.49 4.71
N ARG A 91 -6.89 -5.20 4.98
CA ARG A 91 -6.30 -5.30 6.31
C ARG A 91 -4.91 -4.68 6.34
N VAL A 92 -4.59 -4.01 7.45
CA VAL A 92 -3.24 -3.52 7.76
C VAL A 92 -2.86 -4.05 9.12
N VAL A 93 -1.81 -4.87 9.18
CA VAL A 93 -1.34 -5.56 10.38
C VAL A 93 -0.22 -4.74 11.04
N TYR A 94 -0.25 -4.68 12.37
CA TYR A 94 0.71 -3.93 13.17
C TYR A 94 2.03 -4.69 13.33
N SER A 95 2.92 -4.60 12.34
CA SER A 95 4.27 -5.20 12.36
C SER A 95 4.29 -6.71 12.69
N ASP A 96 5.46 -7.33 12.60
CA ASP A 96 5.56 -8.79 12.48
C ASP A 96 5.34 -9.56 13.81
N LYS A 97 4.97 -8.88 14.92
CA LYS A 97 4.89 -9.48 16.26
C LYS A 97 3.54 -9.35 16.97
N SER A 98 2.53 -8.72 16.36
CA SER A 98 1.20 -8.63 16.95
C SER A 98 0.13 -9.13 15.99
N ALA A 99 -0.84 -9.87 16.51
CA ALA A 99 -2.04 -10.27 15.77
C ALA A 99 -3.02 -9.10 15.59
N ASP A 100 -2.68 -7.91 16.11
CA ASP A 100 -3.48 -6.71 15.93
C ASP A 100 -3.51 -6.34 14.44
N TYR A 101 -4.69 -5.97 13.94
CA TYR A 101 -4.86 -5.41 12.63
C TYR A 101 -6.04 -4.43 12.61
N VAL A 102 -6.04 -3.54 11.62
CA VAL A 102 -7.25 -2.82 11.22
C VAL A 102 -7.82 -3.44 9.96
N GLU A 103 -9.14 -3.44 9.85
CA GLU A 103 -9.85 -3.88 8.65
C GLU A 103 -10.77 -2.76 8.17
N SER A 104 -10.84 -2.56 6.86
CA SER A 104 -11.93 -1.83 6.21
C SER A 104 -12.50 -2.64 5.06
N LYS A 105 -13.82 -2.54 4.88
CA LYS A 105 -14.56 -3.10 3.74
C LYS A 105 -14.86 -2.05 2.67
N GLU A 106 -14.53 -0.78 2.93
CA GLU A 106 -14.89 0.34 2.05
C GLU A 106 -13.83 0.62 0.99
N SER A 107 -12.56 0.72 1.41
CA SER A 107 -11.45 1.04 0.51
C SER A 107 -10.08 0.79 1.18
N PRO A 108 -9.00 0.65 0.39
CA PRO A 108 -7.66 0.57 0.95
C PRO A 108 -7.27 1.84 1.70
N SER A 109 -7.73 3.02 1.24
CA SER A 109 -7.47 4.28 1.93
C SER A 109 -8.20 4.36 3.27
N ALA A 110 -9.42 3.84 3.39
CA ALA A 110 -10.12 3.77 4.66
C ALA A 110 -9.34 2.92 5.67
N ALA A 111 -8.84 1.73 5.27
CA ALA A 111 -7.99 0.90 6.13
C ALA A 111 -6.68 1.62 6.52
N ALA A 112 -6.00 2.26 5.57
CA ALA A 112 -4.78 3.01 5.83
C ALA A 112 -4.98 4.16 6.82
N ASN A 113 -6.08 4.89 6.71
CA ASN A 113 -6.38 6.00 7.61
C ASN A 113 -6.85 5.52 9.00
N LEU A 114 -7.52 4.35 9.10
CA LEU A 114 -7.80 3.71 10.40
C LEU A 114 -6.49 3.34 11.12
N TYR A 115 -5.55 2.74 10.38
CA TYR A 115 -4.22 2.41 10.90
C TYR A 115 -3.50 3.67 11.40
N GLN A 116 -3.45 4.72 10.57
CA GLN A 116 -2.84 6.00 10.91
C GLN A 116 -3.42 6.59 12.21
N LYS A 117 -4.74 6.63 12.36
CA LYS A 117 -5.42 7.15 13.57
C LYS A 117 -4.99 6.40 14.83
N ILE A 118 -4.91 5.06 14.77
CA ILE A 118 -4.52 4.26 15.94
C ILE A 118 -3.05 4.50 16.30
N ILE A 119 -2.16 4.62 15.30
CA ILE A 119 -0.75 4.96 15.56
C ILE A 119 -0.64 6.34 16.21
N GLU A 120 -1.36 7.33 15.70
CA GLU A 120 -1.39 8.67 16.28
C GLU A 120 -1.94 8.68 17.71
N GLN A 121 -2.98 7.89 18.00
CA GLN A 121 -3.52 7.75 19.35
C GLN A 121 -2.53 7.06 20.30
N LYS A 122 -1.86 5.99 19.86
CA LYS A 122 -0.81 5.30 20.64
C LYS A 122 0.35 6.25 20.95
N ILE A 123 0.78 7.06 19.99
CA ILE A 123 1.83 8.07 20.18
C ILE A 123 1.37 9.16 21.17
N LYS A 124 0.15 9.69 21.02
CA LYS A 124 -0.40 10.72 21.92
C LYS A 124 -0.55 10.23 23.36
N LYS A 125 -0.93 8.97 23.58
CA LYS A 125 -0.99 8.37 24.91
C LYS A 125 0.39 8.28 25.58
N ASN A 126 1.45 8.11 24.78
CA ASN A 126 2.82 7.98 25.26
C ASN A 126 3.57 9.33 25.40
N LEU A 127 3.01 10.45 24.91
CA LEU A 127 3.59 11.78 25.03
C LEU A 127 2.87 12.58 26.14
N ASN A 128 3.65 13.21 27.02
CA ASN A 128 3.11 14.13 28.04
C ASN A 128 2.31 15.27 27.38
N LYS A 129 1.20 15.68 28.02
CA LYS A 129 0.18 16.60 27.47
C LYS A 129 0.72 17.94 26.93
N GLU A 130 1.93 18.36 27.34
CA GLU A 130 2.52 19.66 27.01
C GLU A 130 3.13 19.76 25.61
N ASN A 131 3.52 18.66 24.97
CA ASN A 131 4.17 18.67 23.64
C ASN A 131 3.22 18.31 22.48
N GLN A 132 1.92 18.53 22.65
CA GLN A 132 0.91 18.24 21.61
C GLN A 132 0.99 19.25 20.45
N LYS A 133 2.01 19.10 19.59
CA LYS A 133 2.03 19.80 18.31
C LYS A 133 0.89 19.26 17.45
N LYS A 134 -0.08 20.13 17.13
CA LYS A 134 -1.23 19.83 16.27
C LYS A 134 -0.75 19.60 14.83
N THR A 135 -0.27 18.39 14.54
CA THR A 135 0.10 18.03 13.16
C THR A 135 -1.17 17.81 12.35
N SER A 136 -1.41 18.63 11.32
CA SER A 136 -2.41 18.33 10.29
C SER A 136 -1.94 17.08 9.54
N ALA A 137 -2.36 15.93 10.03
CA ALA A 137 -1.91 14.67 9.47
C ALA A 137 -2.52 14.50 8.07
N THR A 138 -1.70 14.64 7.03
CA THR A 138 -2.11 14.29 5.66
C THR A 138 -2.59 12.85 5.66
N LYS A 139 -3.81 12.63 5.14
CA LYS A 139 -4.43 11.32 5.07
C LYS A 139 -3.55 10.36 4.27
N TRP A 140 -3.35 9.15 4.79
CA TRP A 140 -2.59 8.14 4.08
C TRP A 140 -3.30 7.72 2.78
N ASN A 141 -2.51 7.58 1.73
CA ASN A 141 -2.97 7.06 0.45
C ASN A 141 -2.92 5.53 0.47
N GLY A 142 -4.09 4.90 0.55
CA GLY A 142 -4.17 3.44 0.61
C GLY A 142 -3.75 2.74 -0.67
N VAL A 143 -3.87 3.37 -1.85
CA VAL A 143 -3.36 2.80 -3.11
C VAL A 143 -1.85 2.58 -2.99
N LEU A 144 -1.14 3.62 -2.54
CA LEU A 144 0.31 3.55 -2.30
C LEU A 144 0.65 2.60 -1.17
N LEU A 145 -0.07 2.63 -0.04
CA LEU A 145 0.22 1.73 1.08
C LEU A 145 0.11 0.25 0.68
N PHE A 146 -0.90 -0.10 -0.13
CA PHE A 146 -1.10 -1.46 -0.62
C PHE A 146 -0.29 -1.75 -1.90
N GLY A 147 0.42 -0.79 -2.49
CA GLY A 147 1.15 -0.99 -3.74
C GLY A 147 0.25 -1.37 -4.92
N LEU A 148 -1.00 -0.90 -4.96
CA LEU A 148 -1.95 -1.24 -6.03
C LEU A 148 -1.59 -0.60 -7.37
N GLN A 149 -0.75 0.44 -7.35
CA GLN A 149 -0.23 1.10 -8.54
C GLN A 149 0.96 0.38 -9.19
N LEU A 150 1.46 -0.71 -8.59
CA LEU A 150 2.68 -1.38 -9.04
C LEU A 150 2.45 -2.09 -10.39
N GLN A 151 3.13 -1.62 -11.42
CA GLN A 151 2.98 -2.09 -12.80
C GLN A 151 3.54 -3.49 -12.98
N GLN A 152 4.70 -3.80 -12.41
CA GLN A 152 5.29 -5.14 -12.54
C GLN A 152 4.38 -6.24 -12.00
N ILE A 153 3.67 -5.98 -10.88
CA ILE A 153 2.73 -6.95 -10.33
C ILE A 153 1.46 -7.03 -11.17
N LYS A 154 0.99 -5.90 -11.71
CA LYS A 154 -0.15 -5.88 -12.61
C LYS A 154 0.11 -6.77 -13.82
N ASP A 155 1.26 -6.61 -14.48
CA ASP A 155 1.60 -7.34 -15.70
C ASP A 155 1.65 -8.85 -15.46
N ILE A 156 2.28 -9.28 -14.36
CA ILE A 156 2.35 -10.71 -14.00
C ILE A 156 0.96 -11.29 -13.72
N ARG A 157 0.08 -10.55 -13.04
CA ARG A 157 -1.30 -11.02 -12.81
C ARG A 157 -2.07 -11.17 -14.11
N GLU A 158 -1.87 -10.26 -15.05
CA GLU A 158 -2.53 -10.29 -16.37
C GLU A 158 -1.99 -11.47 -17.22
N ILE A 159 -0.67 -11.68 -17.27
CA ILE A 159 -0.06 -12.84 -17.95
C ILE A 159 -0.58 -14.17 -17.37
N LYS A 160 -0.65 -14.29 -16.04
CA LYS A 160 -1.17 -15.49 -15.36
C LYS A 160 -2.68 -15.71 -15.56
N GLN A 161 -3.43 -14.70 -15.99
CA GLN A 161 -4.84 -14.83 -16.31
C GLN A 161 -5.07 -15.30 -17.75
N VAL A 162 -4.22 -14.89 -18.69
CA VAL A 162 -4.31 -15.30 -20.10
C VAL A 162 -3.89 -16.76 -20.27
N ASN A 163 -2.89 -17.22 -19.52
CA ASN A 163 -2.36 -18.60 -19.61
C ASN A 163 -3.21 -19.63 -18.83
N ARG A 164 -4.52 -19.40 -18.70
CA ARG A 164 -5.45 -20.20 -17.88
C ARG A 164 -6.65 -20.62 -18.70
#